data_AF-A0A3E1ETQ2-F1
#
_entry.id   AF-A0A3E1ETQ2-F1
#
_cell.length_a   1.000
_cell.length_b   1.000
_cell.length_c   1.000
_cell.angle_alpha   90.00
_cell.angle_beta   90.00
_cell.angle_gamma   90.00
#
_symmetry.space_group_name_H-M   'P 1'
#
loop_
_entity.id
_entity.type
_entity.pdbx_description
1 polymer ?
#
loop_
_entity_poly.entity_id
_entity_poly.type
_entity_poly.pdbx_seq_one_letter_code
_entity_poly.pdbx_strand_id
1 'polypeptide(L)'
;WSAVDLDRRIIEMLAGQAKTASRRVIPISDNLAAWLAPLRRRGRVVPSCRQHREITALAKSLGIPWPRNVLRHSFISYRIAIVKSADQVALEAGNSPAIIFRHYRELTTEETAREWFGIGS
;
A
#
# COMPACT_ATOMS: atom_id res chain seq x y z
N TRP A 1 -7.80 13.29 -4.03
CA TRP A 1 -7.12 14.21 -3.11
C TRP A 1 -7.90 14.46 -1.82
N SER A 2 -9.23 14.47 -1.83
CA SER A 2 -10.06 14.70 -0.62
C SER A 2 -9.82 13.77 0.57
N ALA A 3 -9.24 12.59 0.34
CA ALA A 3 -8.90 11.61 1.37
C ALA A 3 -7.43 11.69 1.83
N VAL A 4 -6.60 12.54 1.20
CA VAL A 4 -5.15 12.58 1.44
C VAL A 4 -4.80 13.82 2.24
N ASP A 5 -4.21 13.62 3.41
CA ASP A 5 -3.69 14.67 4.28
C ASP A 5 -2.17 14.51 4.37
N LEU A 6 -1.43 15.31 3.59
CA LEU A 6 0.03 15.22 3.53
C LEU A 6 0.72 15.87 4.73
N ASP A 7 0.07 16.81 5.41
CA ASP A 7 0.62 17.49 6.58
C ASP A 7 0.57 16.54 7.79
N ARG A 8 -0.56 15.83 7.96
CA ARG A 8 -0.70 14.77 8.96
C ARG A 8 -0.13 13.41 8.51
N ARG A 9 0.35 13.30 7.27
CA ARG A 9 0.88 12.06 6.66
C ARG A 9 -0.10 10.88 6.75
N ILE A 10 -1.36 11.09 6.37
CA ILE A 10 -2.39 10.05 6.39
C ILE A 10 -3.29 10.06 5.15
N ILE A 11 -3.84 8.89 4.82
CA ILE A 11 -4.95 8.72 3.89
C ILE A 11 -6.15 8.19 4.69
N GLU A 12 -7.25 8.93 4.69
CA GLU A 12 -8.49 8.55 5.35
C GLU A 12 -9.42 7.84 4.37
N MET A 13 -9.65 6.54 4.58
CA MET A 13 -10.68 5.79 3.89
C MET A 13 -11.95 5.79 4.72
N LEU A 14 -13.04 6.33 4.16
CA LEU A 14 -14.35 6.32 4.80
C LEU A 14 -15.04 4.96 4.63
N ALA A 15 -15.98 4.65 5.53
CA ALA A 15 -16.74 3.40 5.53
C ALA A 15 -17.38 3.09 4.16
N GLY A 16 -18.02 4.09 3.52
CA GLY A 16 -18.65 3.93 2.20
C GLY A 16 -17.68 3.66 1.04
N GLN A 17 -16.37 3.78 1.27
CA GLN A 17 -15.32 3.52 0.27
C GLN A 17 -14.63 2.17 0.49
N ALA A 18 -14.89 1.49 1.61
CA ALA A 18 -14.24 0.24 1.98
C ALA A 18 -15.22 -0.95 1.87
N LYS A 19 -14.74 -2.08 1.33
CA LYS A 19 -15.55 -3.32 1.21
C LYS A 19 -16.11 -3.84 2.52
N THR A 20 -15.47 -3.54 3.66
CA THR A 20 -15.89 -3.99 4.99
C THR A 20 -16.57 -2.88 5.79
N ALA A 21 -16.97 -1.77 5.16
CA ALA A 21 -17.62 -0.63 5.80
C ALA A 21 -16.87 -0.02 7.01
N SER A 22 -15.56 -0.25 7.14
CA SER A 22 -14.75 0.25 8.25
C SER A 22 -13.88 1.42 7.81
N ARG A 23 -13.88 2.49 8.60
CA ARG A 23 -12.97 3.64 8.43
C ARG A 23 -11.53 3.17 8.66
N ARG A 24 -10.60 3.58 7.80
CA ARG A 24 -9.16 3.29 7.98
C ARG A 24 -8.36 4.57 7.84
N VAL A 25 -7.35 4.70 8.70
CA VAL A 25 -6.33 5.75 8.59
C VAL A 25 -5.06 5.04 8.17
N ILE A 26 -4.59 5.33 6.97
CA ILE A 26 -3.42 4.68 6.36
C ILE A 26 -2.27 5.69 6.44
N PRO A 27 -1.18 5.40 7.17
CA PRO A 27 -0.01 6.26 7.19
C PRO A 27 0.59 6.42 5.78
N ILE A 28 0.98 7.65 5.45
CA ILE A 28 1.75 7.95 4.25
C ILE A 28 3.22 7.76 4.59
N SER A 29 3.81 6.69 4.08
CA SER A 29 5.25 6.44 4.14
C SER A 29 6.04 7.51 3.38
N ASP A 30 7.33 7.65 3.72
CA ASP A 30 8.17 8.70 3.15
C ASP A 30 8.30 8.62 1.63
N ASN A 31 8.41 7.41 1.09
CA ASN A 31 8.44 7.20 -0.34
C ASN A 31 7.12 7.60 -1.03
N LEU A 32 5.98 7.29 -0.42
CA LEU A 32 4.68 7.70 -0.94
C LEU A 32 4.53 9.23 -0.90
N ALA A 33 4.97 9.86 0.19
CA ALA A 33 4.97 11.33 0.26
C ALA A 33 5.84 11.95 -0.84
N ALA A 34 7.04 11.42 -1.06
CA ALA A 34 7.92 11.87 -2.13
C ALA A 34 7.29 11.69 -3.52
N TRP A 35 6.60 10.57 -3.77
CA TRP A 35 5.88 10.34 -5.03
C TRP A 35 4.68 11.27 -5.23
N LEU A 36 4.00 11.64 -4.14
CA LEU A 36 2.86 12.55 -4.18
C LEU A 36 3.26 14.02 -4.28
N ALA A 37 4.46 14.39 -3.80
CA ALA A 37 4.97 15.76 -3.78
C ALA A 37 4.90 16.49 -5.14
N PRO A 38 5.33 15.90 -6.28
CA PRO A 38 5.29 16.59 -7.57
C PRO A 38 3.88 16.67 -8.18
N LEU A 39 2.90 15.96 -7.64
CA LEU A 39 1.58 15.87 -8.26
C LEU A 39 0.71 17.09 -7.93
N ARG A 40 0.01 17.60 -8.94
CA ARG A 40 -1.01 18.65 -8.75
C ARG A 40 -2.16 18.11 -7.90
N ARG A 41 -2.43 18.77 -6.78
CA ARG A 41 -3.44 18.38 -5.78
C ARG A 41 -4.88 18.76 -6.18
N ARG A 42 -5.32 18.36 -7.37
CA ARG A 42 -6.67 18.65 -7.89
C ARG A 42 -7.36 17.38 -8.37
N GLY A 43 -8.61 17.18 -7.95
CA GLY A 43 -9.45 16.05 -8.39
C GLY A 43 -9.00 14.68 -7.85
N ARG A 44 -8.88 13.70 -8.75
CA ARG A 44 -8.44 12.33 -8.41
C ARG A 44 -6.91 12.28 -8.29
N VAL A 45 -6.41 11.49 -7.33
CA VAL A 45 -4.96 11.25 -7.17
C VAL A 45 -4.43 10.48 -8.37
N VAL A 46 -5.14 9.42 -8.75
CA VAL A 46 -4.90 8.66 -9.98
C VAL A 46 -6.01 9.03 -10.97
N PRO A 47 -5.70 9.67 -12.12
CA PRO A 47 -6.72 10.17 -13.05
C PRO A 47 -7.57 9.08 -13.74
N SER A 48 -7.08 7.84 -13.79
CA SER A 48 -7.74 6.71 -14.44
C SER A 48 -7.71 5.49 -13.51
N CYS A 49 -8.54 4.48 -13.79
CA CYS A 49 -8.43 3.16 -13.16
C CYS A 49 -7.80 2.13 -14.11
N ARG A 50 -7.48 2.54 -15.35
CA ARG A 50 -6.90 1.65 -16.38
C ARG A 50 -5.47 1.24 -16.05
N GLN A 51 -4.73 2.02 -15.26
CA GLN A 51 -3.35 1.72 -14.89
C GLN A 51 -3.21 0.31 -14.29
N HIS A 52 -4.19 -0.17 -13.51
CA HIS A 52 -4.13 -1.53 -12.96
C HIS A 52 -4.09 -2.60 -14.06
N ARG A 53 -4.87 -2.42 -15.13
CA ARG A 53 -4.89 -3.35 -16.28
C ARG A 53 -3.62 -3.20 -17.11
N GLU A 54 -3.17 -1.97 -17.33
CA GLU A 54 -1.95 -1.67 -18.09
C GLU A 54 -0.71 -2.27 -17.42
N ILE A 55 -0.56 -2.11 -16.09
CA ILE A 55 0.53 -2.72 -15.32
C ILE A 55 0.48 -4.24 -15.41
N THR A 56 -0.70 -4.84 -15.28
CA THR A 56 -0.86 -6.30 -15.37
C THR A 56 -0.50 -6.82 -16.77
N ALA A 57 -0.93 -6.11 -17.82
CA ALA A 57 -0.61 -6.45 -19.20
C ALA A 57 0.90 -6.30 -19.49
N LEU A 58 1.51 -5.24 -18.98
CA LEU A 58 2.95 -4.98 -19.10
C LEU A 58 3.78 -6.06 -18.38
N ALA A 59 3.42 -6.41 -17.14
CA ALA A 59 4.08 -7.49 -16.42
C ALA A 59 4.01 -8.80 -17.22
N LYS A 60 2.85 -9.11 -17.80
CA LYS A 60 2.66 -10.28 -18.68
C LYS A 60 3.56 -10.22 -19.93
N SER A 61 3.63 -9.08 -20.62
CA SER A 61 4.47 -8.96 -21.82
C SER A 61 5.97 -9.07 -21.52
N LEU A 62 6.38 -8.74 -20.29
CA LEU A 62 7.76 -8.85 -19.82
C LEU A 62 8.08 -10.21 -19.18
N GLY A 63 7.13 -11.14 -19.13
CA GLY A 63 7.31 -12.43 -18.47
C GLY A 63 7.45 -12.35 -16.94
N ILE A 64 7.06 -11.22 -16.33
CA ILE A 64 7.14 -11.01 -14.89
C ILE A 64 5.93 -11.68 -14.23
N PRO A 65 6.12 -12.59 -13.26
CA PRO A 65 5.03 -13.16 -12.49
C PRO A 65 4.22 -12.05 -11.80
N TRP A 66 2.91 -12.01 -12.08
CA TRP A 66 2.02 -11.01 -11.50
C TRP A 66 0.82 -11.65 -10.81
N PRO A 67 1.00 -12.28 -9.63
CA PRO A 67 -0.08 -12.91 -8.90
C PRO A 67 -1.22 -11.93 -8.59
N ARG A 68 -2.43 -12.48 -8.43
CA ARG A 68 -3.59 -11.70 -8.00
C ARG A 68 -3.28 -10.98 -6.68
N ASN A 69 -3.58 -9.68 -6.62
CA ASN A 69 -3.34 -8.82 -5.45
C ASN A 69 -1.85 -8.66 -5.05
N VAL A 70 -0.88 -8.94 -5.94
CA VAL A 70 0.56 -8.91 -5.61
C VAL A 70 1.01 -7.64 -4.89
N LEU A 71 0.52 -6.46 -5.30
CA LEU A 71 0.87 -5.19 -4.66
C LEU A 71 0.42 -5.11 -3.20
N ARG A 72 -0.81 -5.58 -2.89
CA ARG A 72 -1.32 -5.62 -1.52
C ARG A 72 -0.56 -6.63 -0.68
N HIS A 73 -0.28 -7.82 -1.23
CA HIS A 73 0.50 -8.83 -0.53
C HIS A 73 1.91 -8.32 -0.21
N SER A 74 2.57 -7.71 -1.20
CA SER A 74 3.90 -7.10 -1.05
C SER A 74 3.89 -6.04 0.06
N PHE A 75 2.97 -5.08 -0.01
CA PHE A 75 2.84 -4.05 1.03
C PHE A 75 2.71 -4.66 2.43
N ILE A 76 1.81 -5.65 2.61
CA ILE A 76 1.60 -6.27 3.92
C ILE A 76 2.88 -6.96 4.42
N SER A 77 3.53 -7.76 3.57
CA SER A 77 4.77 -8.48 3.93
C SER A 77 5.89 -7.53 4.35
N TYR A 78 6.14 -6.48 3.58
CA TYR A 78 7.22 -5.53 3.89
C TYR A 78 6.85 -4.63 5.08
N ARG A 79 5.57 -4.22 5.19
CA ARG A 79 5.12 -3.37 6.29
C ARG A 79 5.21 -4.08 7.64
N ILE A 80 4.85 -5.37 7.72
CA ILE A 80 4.95 -6.11 8.98
C ILE A 80 6.40 -6.34 9.41
N ALA A 81 7.34 -6.47 8.46
CA ALA A 81 8.76 -6.60 8.77
C ALA A 81 9.35 -5.31 9.40
N ILE A 82 8.87 -4.13 8.98
CA ILE A 82 9.30 -2.84 9.54
C ILE A 82 8.60 -2.52 10.86
N VAL A 83 7.27 -2.60 10.86
CA VAL A 83 6.44 -2.13 11.98
C VAL A 83 6.41 -3.14 13.12
N LYS A 84 6.57 -4.43 12.82
CA LYS A 84 6.57 -5.54 13.80
C LYS A 84 5.30 -5.60 14.67
N SER A 85 4.19 -5.03 14.18
CA SER A 85 2.87 -5.07 14.83
C SER A 85 1.81 -5.53 13.83
N ALA A 86 1.25 -6.72 14.08
CA ALA A 86 0.19 -7.27 13.23
C ALA A 86 -1.11 -6.47 13.35
N ASP A 87 -1.41 -5.91 14.53
CA ASP A 87 -2.60 -5.10 14.76
C ASP A 87 -2.56 -3.83 13.92
N GLN A 88 -1.43 -3.15 13.91
CA GLN A 88 -1.26 -1.95 13.11
C GLN A 88 -1.41 -2.27 11.62
N VAL A 89 -0.71 -3.30 11.11
CA VAL A 89 -0.78 -3.65 9.69
C VAL A 89 -2.18 -4.13 9.29
N ALA A 90 -2.90 -4.80 10.18
CA ALA A 90 -4.29 -5.19 9.98
C ALA A 90 -5.20 -3.97 9.79
N LEU A 91 -5.03 -2.93 10.62
CA LEU A 91 -5.78 -1.67 10.48
C LEU A 91 -5.44 -0.94 9.17
N GLU A 92 -4.15 -0.84 8.83
CA GLU A 92 -3.67 -0.17 7.61
C GLU A 92 -4.17 -0.89 6.33
N ALA A 93 -4.03 -2.21 6.26
CA ALA A 93 -4.33 -2.99 5.06
C ALA A 93 -5.81 -3.42 4.96
N GLY A 94 -6.58 -3.23 6.03
CA GLY A 94 -7.94 -3.70 6.14
C GLY A 94 -8.05 -5.22 6.18
N ASN A 95 -7.26 -5.81 7.06
CA ASN A 95 -7.16 -7.24 7.29
C ASN A 95 -7.43 -7.57 8.77
N SER A 96 -7.34 -8.83 9.18
CA SER A 96 -7.34 -9.20 10.60
C SER A 96 -5.93 -9.51 11.09
N PRO A 97 -5.59 -9.23 12.37
CA PRO A 97 -4.28 -9.57 12.92
C PRO A 97 -3.95 -11.06 12.78
N ALA A 98 -4.95 -11.93 12.97
CA ALA A 98 -4.82 -13.37 12.78
C ALA A 98 -4.39 -13.75 11.34
N ILE A 99 -4.94 -13.09 10.32
CA ILE A 99 -4.52 -13.30 8.92
C ILE A 99 -3.11 -12.76 8.68
N ILE A 100 -2.75 -11.61 9.26
CA ILE A 100 -1.39 -11.07 9.18
C ILE A 100 -0.39 -12.06 9.76
N PHE A 101 -0.62 -12.54 10.99
CA PHE A 101 0.25 -13.52 11.65
C PHE A 101 0.37 -14.82 10.88
N ARG A 102 -0.74 -15.36 10.37
CA ARG A 102 -0.76 -16.65 9.68
C ARG A 102 -0.03 -16.63 8.33
N HIS A 103 -0.11 -15.52 7.60
CA HIS A 103 0.27 -15.50 6.19
C HIS A 103 1.43 -14.57 5.84
N TYR A 104 1.86 -13.67 6.73
CA TYR A 104 2.81 -12.62 6.35
C TYR A 104 4.00 -12.46 7.30
N ARG A 105 3.97 -13.11 8.47
CA ARG A 105 5.08 -13.05 9.42
C ARG A 105 6.32 -13.74 8.83
N GLU A 106 7.48 -13.09 8.95
CA GLU A 106 8.81 -13.62 8.56
C GLU A 106 8.96 -14.00 7.08
N LEU A 107 8.08 -13.51 6.20
CA LEU A 107 8.24 -13.68 4.74
C LEU A 107 9.39 -12.86 4.14
N THR A 108 9.88 -11.86 4.86
CA THR A 108 10.93 -10.94 4.40
C THR A 108 11.68 -10.36 5.58
N THR A 109 12.91 -9.87 5.34
CA THR A 109 13.72 -9.19 6.35
C THR A 109 13.34 -7.72 6.43
N GLU A 110 13.68 -7.08 7.55
CA GLU A 110 13.51 -5.63 7.70
C GLU A 110 14.36 -4.86 6.67
N GLU A 111 15.54 -5.37 6.33
CA GLU A 111 16.43 -4.81 5.32
C GLU A 111 15.79 -4.78 3.93
N THR A 112 15.32 -5.95 3.42
CA THR A 112 14.64 -6.02 2.13
C THR A 112 13.36 -5.18 2.12
N ALA A 113 12.64 -5.10 3.25
CA ALA A 113 11.50 -4.22 3.37
C ALA A 113 11.88 -2.74 3.24
N ARG A 114 12.97 -2.31 3.87
CA ARG A 114 13.48 -0.93 3.75
C ARG A 114 13.92 -0.63 2.32
N GLU A 115 14.57 -1.56 1.63
CA GLU A 115 14.91 -1.42 0.21
C GLU A 115 13.65 -1.30 -0.66
N TRP A 116 12.63 -2.13 -0.41
CA TRP A 116 11.38 -2.09 -1.17
C TRP A 116 10.61 -0.77 -0.99
N PHE A 117 10.61 -0.21 0.23
CA PHE A 117 10.08 1.13 0.49
C PHE A 117 11.04 2.24 0.05
N GLY A 118 12.32 1.94 -0.17
CA GLY A 118 13.28 2.86 -0.75
C GLY A 118 12.86 3.22 -2.17
N ILE A 119 12.85 4.51 -2.47
CA ILE A 119 12.80 4.98 -3.85
C ILE A 119 14.22 5.35 -4.22
N GLY A 120 14.76 4.72 -5.26
CA GLY A 120 16.18 4.76 -5.60
C GLY A 120 16.76 6.17 -5.57
N SER A 121 17.84 6.34 -4.80
CA SER A 121 18.82 7.43 -4.95
C SER A 121 19.78 7.14 -6.07
#